data_AF-A0A397A7Z6-F1
#
_entry.id   AF-A0A397A7Z6-F1
#
_cell.length_a   1.000
_cell.length_b   1.000
_cell.length_c   1.000
_cell.angle_alpha   90.00
_cell.angle_beta   90.00
_cell.angle_gamma   90.00
#
_symmetry.space_group_name_H-M   'P 1'
#
loop_
_entity.id
_entity.type
_entity.pdbx_description
1 polymer ?
#
loop_
_entity_poly.entity_id
_entity_poly.type
_entity_poly.pdbx_seq_one_letter_code
_entity_poly.pdbx_strand_id
1 'polypeptide(L)'
;MPCVRRLHPKIWSVAHLPSDCFKISPCPAPLGGAIVFAQNAILYFNQNQYFGLATTSFADKTTDTAKLPLHRSPLLDETFLASNCRTSLLNADEMVLNVEGQLFVLSLPSHRSLKQKGFYGPEVCQLMLRRLSSSKVAAATAMAVDMQRHLIFVGTRNGDSQLLWYHTDTHDVSGN
;
A
#
# COMPACT_ATOMS: atom_id res chain seq x y z
N MET A 1 20.39 -18.21 35.33
CA MET A 1 20.25 -17.22 34.25
C MET A 1 20.31 -17.96 32.92
N PRO A 2 19.20 -18.23 32.23
CA PRO A 2 19.26 -18.89 30.94
C PRO A 2 19.87 -17.91 29.93
N CYS A 3 20.98 -18.34 29.31
CA CYS A 3 21.60 -17.64 28.19
C CYS A 3 20.59 -17.61 27.04
N VAL A 4 20.03 -16.43 26.73
CA VAL A 4 19.14 -16.25 25.59
C VAL A 4 19.97 -16.51 24.34
N ARG A 5 19.86 -17.72 23.78
CA ARG A 5 20.53 -18.07 22.53
C ARG A 5 19.97 -17.17 21.43
N ARG A 6 20.85 -16.45 20.71
CA ARG A 6 20.51 -15.63 19.54
C ARG A 6 20.13 -16.51 18.34
N LEU A 7 19.04 -17.25 18.47
CA LEU A 7 18.46 -18.06 17.40
C LEU A 7 17.54 -17.17 16.56
N HIS A 8 17.69 -17.26 15.23
CA HIS A 8 16.90 -16.50 14.26
C HIS A 8 16.12 -17.49 13.38
N PRO A 9 15.11 -18.19 13.92
CA PRO A 9 14.35 -19.16 13.16
C PRO A 9 13.61 -18.47 11.99
N LYS A 10 13.62 -19.13 10.84
CA LYS A 10 12.83 -18.71 9.69
C LYS A 10 11.36 -19.11 9.91
N ILE A 11 10.52 -18.15 10.30
CA ILE A 11 9.11 -18.39 10.64
C ILE A 11 8.30 -18.74 9.39
N TRP A 12 8.47 -17.98 8.30
CA TRP A 12 7.78 -18.19 7.03
C TRP A 12 8.60 -17.64 5.86
N SER A 13 8.25 -18.02 4.64
CA SER A 13 8.80 -17.41 3.42
C SER A 13 7.86 -17.50 2.24
N VAL A 14 7.97 -16.51 1.36
CA VAL A 14 7.35 -16.49 0.04
C VAL A 14 8.46 -16.62 -1.01
N ALA A 15 8.18 -17.38 -2.06
CA ALA A 15 9.04 -17.56 -3.22
C ALA A 15 8.29 -17.13 -4.48
N HIS A 16 9.01 -16.98 -5.60
CA HIS A 16 8.45 -16.59 -6.90
C HIS A 16 7.80 -15.19 -6.88
N LEU A 17 8.42 -14.24 -6.16
CA LEU A 17 8.04 -12.84 -6.29
C LEU A 17 8.39 -12.31 -7.69
N PRO A 18 7.61 -11.36 -8.23
CA PRO A 18 7.94 -10.70 -9.48
C PRO A 18 9.36 -10.10 -9.45
N SER A 19 10.05 -10.15 -10.58
CA SER A 19 11.44 -9.66 -10.69
C SER A 19 11.57 -8.14 -10.53
N ASP A 20 10.48 -7.39 -10.68
CA ASP A 20 10.40 -5.94 -10.59
C ASP A 20 10.06 -5.43 -9.18
N CYS A 21 10.13 -6.29 -8.15
CA CYS A 21 10.01 -5.88 -6.75
C CYS A 21 11.20 -4.98 -6.33
N PHE A 22 10.93 -3.83 -5.71
CA PHE A 22 11.95 -2.85 -5.34
C PHE A 22 11.91 -2.39 -3.87
N LYS A 23 10.80 -2.63 -3.15
CA LYS A 23 10.63 -2.17 -1.76
C LYS A 23 9.71 -3.07 -0.96
N ILE A 24 9.93 -3.15 0.35
CA ILE A 24 9.02 -3.77 1.31
C ILE A 24 8.64 -2.74 2.38
N SER A 25 7.37 -2.72 2.79
CA SER A 25 6.86 -1.92 3.90
C SER A 25 6.18 -2.83 4.93
N PRO A 26 6.51 -2.71 6.22
CA PRO A 26 5.80 -3.47 7.25
C PRO A 26 4.39 -2.93 7.45
N CYS A 27 3.45 -3.81 7.79
CA CYS A 27 2.13 -3.43 8.28
C CYS A 27 2.11 -3.54 9.82
N PRO A 28 1.66 -2.51 10.54
CA PRO A 28 1.59 -2.57 12.00
C PRO A 28 0.47 -3.53 12.47
N ALA A 29 0.51 -3.87 13.76
CA ALA A 29 -0.61 -4.53 14.41
C ALA A 29 -1.86 -3.61 14.39
N PRO A 30 -3.08 -4.18 14.27
CA PRO A 30 -3.40 -5.61 14.32
C PRO A 30 -3.33 -6.33 12.97
N LEU A 31 -3.23 -5.60 11.85
CA LEU A 31 -3.22 -6.19 10.51
C LEU A 31 -2.03 -7.15 10.32
N GLY A 32 -0.84 -6.66 10.68
CA GLY A 32 0.41 -7.41 10.52
C GLY A 32 0.76 -7.72 9.06
N GLY A 33 1.82 -8.49 8.86
CA GLY A 33 2.32 -8.81 7.53
C GLY A 33 3.19 -7.71 6.92
N ALA A 34 3.38 -7.79 5.60
CA ALA A 34 4.21 -6.88 4.84
C ALA A 34 3.64 -6.62 3.45
N ILE A 35 3.87 -5.41 2.94
CA ILE A 35 3.55 -5.02 1.57
C ILE A 35 4.84 -5.01 0.76
N VAL A 36 4.85 -5.71 -0.35
CA VAL A 36 5.91 -5.72 -1.34
C VAL A 36 5.48 -4.85 -2.51
N PHE A 37 6.31 -3.88 -2.86
CA PHE A 37 6.11 -2.99 -3.99
C PHE A 37 6.92 -3.49 -5.18
N ALA A 38 6.20 -3.74 -6.26
CA ALA A 38 6.75 -3.94 -7.59
C ALA A 38 6.31 -2.80 -8.51
N GLN A 39 6.94 -2.69 -9.67
CA GLN A 39 6.60 -1.66 -10.65
C GLN A 39 5.19 -1.87 -11.23
N ASN A 40 4.80 -3.13 -11.45
CA ASN A 40 3.52 -3.50 -12.06
C ASN A 40 2.47 -4.01 -11.06
N ALA A 41 2.83 -4.19 -9.78
CA ALA A 41 1.93 -4.73 -8.78
C ALA A 41 2.26 -4.26 -7.35
N ILE A 42 1.24 -4.24 -6.49
CA ILE A 42 1.38 -4.06 -5.04
C ILE A 42 0.86 -5.33 -4.37
N LEU A 43 1.71 -6.00 -3.60
CA LEU A 43 1.43 -7.32 -3.05
C LEU A 43 1.43 -7.26 -1.53
N TYR A 44 0.41 -7.80 -0.89
CA TYR A 44 0.35 -7.97 0.56
C TYR A 44 0.55 -9.43 0.92
N PHE A 45 1.41 -9.67 1.91
CA PHE A 45 1.65 -10.99 2.46
C PHE A 45 1.54 -10.99 3.98
N ASN A 46 0.75 -11.91 4.49
CA ASN A 46 0.73 -12.34 5.88
C ASN A 46 0.81 -13.87 5.92
N GLN A 47 1.17 -14.47 7.06
CA GLN A 47 1.41 -15.91 7.18
C GLN A 47 0.27 -16.79 6.64
N ASN A 48 -0.96 -16.29 6.67
CA ASN A 48 -2.16 -17.04 6.27
C ASN A 48 -2.90 -16.44 5.05
N GLN A 49 -2.51 -15.24 4.58
CA GLN A 49 -3.29 -14.48 3.60
C GLN A 49 -2.38 -13.73 2.64
N TYR A 50 -2.64 -13.87 1.33
CA TYR A 50 -1.88 -13.24 0.27
C TYR A 50 -2.81 -12.55 -0.72
N PHE A 51 -2.54 -11.27 -1.00
CA PHE A 51 -3.38 -10.46 -1.89
C PHE A 51 -2.52 -9.66 -2.85
N GLY A 52 -2.93 -9.55 -4.11
CA GLY A 52 -2.25 -8.76 -5.13
C GLY A 52 -3.17 -7.70 -5.72
N LEU A 53 -2.61 -6.50 -5.93
CA LEU A 53 -3.21 -5.45 -6.73
C LEU A 53 -2.34 -5.23 -7.97
N ALA A 54 -2.85 -5.58 -9.14
CA ALA A 54 -2.22 -5.27 -10.42
C ALA A 54 -2.38 -3.78 -10.71
N THR A 55 -1.25 -3.08 -10.91
CA THR A 55 -1.23 -1.66 -11.26
C THR A 55 -1.18 -1.44 -12.77
N THR A 56 -0.70 -2.44 -13.52
CA THR A 56 -0.75 -2.49 -15.00
C THR A 56 -1.23 -3.86 -15.47
N SER A 57 -1.59 -3.97 -16.75
CA SER A 57 -1.86 -5.24 -17.42
C SER A 57 -0.64 -6.17 -17.56
N PHE A 58 0.58 -5.70 -17.26
CA PHE A 58 1.78 -6.55 -17.31
C PHE A 58 1.95 -7.42 -16.06
N ALA A 59 1.29 -7.08 -14.95
CA ALA A 59 1.39 -7.78 -13.67
C ALA A 59 1.07 -9.28 -13.76
N ASP A 60 0.07 -9.62 -14.58
CA ASP A 60 -0.39 -11.00 -14.80
C ASP A 60 0.68 -11.87 -15.49
N LYS A 61 1.66 -11.25 -16.16
CA LYS A 61 2.75 -11.95 -16.86
C LYS A 61 3.98 -12.18 -15.98
N THR A 62 4.15 -11.39 -14.92
CA THR A 62 5.32 -11.45 -14.02
C THR A 62 5.00 -12.12 -12.69
N THR A 63 3.72 -12.31 -12.38
CA THR A 63 3.27 -12.86 -11.11
C THR A 63 2.59 -14.22 -11.31
N ASP A 64 2.87 -15.18 -10.44
CA ASP A 64 2.19 -16.48 -10.43
C ASP A 64 0.77 -16.33 -9.85
N THR A 65 -0.19 -16.03 -10.72
CA THR A 65 -1.59 -15.77 -10.36
C THR A 65 -2.32 -16.98 -9.78
N ALA A 66 -1.79 -18.20 -10.00
CA ALA A 66 -2.34 -19.42 -9.39
C ALA A 66 -2.09 -19.48 -7.88
N LYS A 67 -1.02 -18.85 -7.39
CA LYS A 67 -0.67 -18.80 -5.96
C LYS A 67 -1.03 -17.48 -5.30
N LEU A 68 -1.11 -16.40 -6.08
CA LEU A 68 -1.40 -15.06 -5.60
C LEU A 68 -2.54 -14.45 -6.43
N PRO A 69 -3.76 -14.34 -5.88
CA PRO A 69 -4.85 -13.69 -6.59
C PRO A 69 -4.49 -12.21 -6.83
N LEU A 70 -4.48 -11.80 -8.10
CA LEU A 70 -4.27 -10.41 -8.51
C LEU A 70 -5.60 -9.80 -8.96
N HIS A 71 -5.99 -8.71 -8.31
CA HIS A 71 -7.11 -7.88 -8.74
C HIS A 71 -6.57 -6.67 -9.48
N ARG A 72 -7.20 -6.30 -10.60
CA ARG A 72 -6.85 -5.07 -11.32
C ARG A 72 -7.44 -3.86 -10.62
N SER A 73 -6.68 -2.76 -10.56
CA SER A 73 -7.21 -1.49 -10.11
C SER A 73 -7.97 -0.79 -11.25
N PRO A 74 -9.30 -0.65 -11.17
CA PRO A 74 -10.09 0.00 -12.22
C PRO A 74 -9.94 1.54 -12.23
N LEU A 75 -9.31 2.11 -11.20
CA LEU A 75 -9.11 3.56 -11.05
C LEU A 75 -7.79 4.05 -11.64
N LEU A 76 -6.94 3.14 -12.10
CA LEU A 76 -5.63 3.45 -12.63
C LEU A 76 -5.66 3.37 -14.15
N ASP A 77 -4.96 4.30 -14.77
CA ASP A 77 -4.66 4.23 -16.19
C ASP A 77 -3.68 3.07 -16.44
N GLU A 78 -3.76 2.46 -17.62
CA GLU A 78 -2.87 1.35 -18.04
C GLU A 78 -1.39 1.78 -18.08
N THR A 79 -1.14 3.10 -18.14
CA THR A 79 0.21 3.67 -18.12
C THR A 79 0.80 3.83 -16.71
N PHE A 80 0.02 3.57 -15.66
CA PHE A 80 0.46 3.81 -14.28
C PHE A 80 1.49 2.78 -13.80
N LEU A 81 2.68 3.26 -13.45
CA LEU A 81 3.76 2.44 -12.88
C LEU A 81 4.02 2.87 -11.43
N ALA A 82 4.03 1.92 -10.50
CA ALA A 82 4.28 2.19 -9.08
C ALA A 82 5.78 2.36 -8.75
N SER A 83 6.61 2.66 -9.75
CA SER A 83 8.07 2.72 -9.67
C SER A 83 8.58 3.67 -8.61
N ASN A 84 9.51 3.19 -7.76
CA ASN A 84 10.23 3.99 -6.77
C ASN A 84 9.36 4.87 -5.86
N CYS A 85 8.11 4.46 -5.64
CA CYS A 85 7.17 5.25 -4.86
C CYS A 85 7.64 5.41 -3.40
N ARG A 86 7.40 6.60 -2.85
CA ARG A 86 7.54 6.82 -1.40
C ARG A 86 6.24 6.49 -0.74
N THR A 87 6.31 5.83 0.41
CA THR A 87 5.12 5.39 1.13
C THR A 87 5.27 5.71 2.59
N SER A 88 4.15 6.02 3.25
CA SER A 88 4.08 6.21 4.69
C SER A 88 2.69 5.81 5.16
N LEU A 89 2.61 5.19 6.32
CA LEU A 89 1.33 4.80 6.89
C LEU A 89 0.50 6.05 7.23
N LEU A 90 -0.78 6.04 6.85
CA LEU A 90 -1.73 7.11 7.14
C LEU A 90 -2.61 6.77 8.36
N ASN A 91 -2.95 5.49 8.51
CA ASN A 91 -3.62 4.89 9.67
C ASN A 91 -3.37 3.37 9.66
N ALA A 92 -3.97 2.61 10.58
CA ALA A 92 -3.74 1.16 10.69
C ALA A 92 -4.01 0.37 9.39
N ASP A 93 -4.91 0.89 8.53
CA ASP A 93 -5.45 0.18 7.38
C ASP A 93 -5.24 0.94 6.06
N GLU A 94 -4.51 2.06 6.07
CA GLU A 94 -4.30 2.89 4.89
C GLU A 94 -2.88 3.44 4.85
N MET A 95 -2.33 3.51 3.64
CA MET A 95 -1.01 4.04 3.39
C MET A 95 -1.07 5.09 2.28
N VAL A 96 -0.38 6.21 2.47
CA VAL A 96 -0.21 7.20 1.40
C VAL A 96 1.02 6.85 0.56
N LEU A 97 0.90 7.02 -0.75
CA LEU A 97 1.96 6.82 -1.73
C LEU A 97 2.17 8.11 -2.51
N ASN A 98 3.42 8.47 -2.75
CA ASN A 98 3.83 9.45 -3.74
C ASN A 98 4.51 8.73 -4.90
N VAL A 99 3.91 8.83 -6.09
CA VAL A 99 4.40 8.25 -7.34
C VAL A 99 4.63 9.41 -8.29
N GLU A 100 5.90 9.77 -8.51
CA GLU A 100 6.29 10.89 -9.40
C GLU A 100 5.53 12.21 -9.14
N GLY A 101 5.27 12.51 -7.86
CA GLY A 101 4.54 13.71 -7.46
C GLY A 101 3.01 13.58 -7.47
N GLN A 102 2.46 12.43 -7.81
CA GLN A 102 1.03 12.14 -7.62
C GLN A 102 0.81 11.40 -6.30
N LEU A 103 -0.19 11.85 -5.53
CA LEU A 103 -0.56 11.21 -4.27
C LEU A 103 -1.68 10.19 -4.46
N PHE A 104 -1.50 9.02 -3.86
CA PHE A 104 -2.47 7.94 -3.82
C PHE A 104 -2.64 7.45 -2.38
N VAL A 105 -3.80 6.88 -2.07
CA VAL A 105 -4.04 6.10 -0.85
C VAL A 105 -4.26 4.65 -1.25
N LEU A 106 -3.46 3.77 -0.64
CA LEU A 106 -3.63 2.33 -0.67
C LEU A 106 -4.40 1.92 0.59
N SER A 107 -5.63 1.43 0.41
CA SER A 107 -6.37 0.74 1.45
C SER A 107 -5.87 -0.70 1.57
N LEU A 108 -5.62 -1.11 2.81
CA LEU A 108 -5.04 -2.39 3.21
C LEU A 108 -6.15 -3.39 3.59
N PRO A 109 -5.85 -4.70 3.55
CA PRO A 109 -6.82 -5.78 3.76
C PRO A 109 -7.18 -5.98 5.23
N SER A 110 -7.88 -5.02 5.84
CA SER A 110 -8.34 -5.10 7.22
C SER A 110 -9.79 -5.60 7.34
N HIS A 111 -10.22 -6.00 8.54
CA HIS A 111 -11.62 -6.40 8.77
C HIS A 111 -12.63 -5.27 8.46
N ARG A 112 -12.21 -4.00 8.55
CA ARG A 112 -13.01 -2.84 8.14
C ARG A 112 -13.08 -2.74 6.61
N SER A 113 -11.95 -2.91 5.93
CA SER A 113 -11.87 -2.90 4.46
C SER A 113 -12.63 -4.07 3.83
N LEU A 114 -12.61 -5.26 4.45
CA LEU A 114 -13.34 -6.45 4.00
C LEU A 114 -14.87 -6.31 4.10
N LYS A 115 -15.36 -5.40 4.96
CA LYS A 115 -16.80 -5.11 5.12
C LYS A 115 -17.30 -3.99 4.22
N GLN A 116 -16.40 -3.29 3.51
CA GLN A 116 -16.85 -2.37 2.49
C GLN A 116 -17.39 -3.22 1.33
N LYS A 117 -18.71 -3.16 1.11
CA LYS A 117 -19.28 -3.42 -0.22
C LYS A 117 -18.53 -2.47 -1.15
N GLY A 118 -17.57 -3.01 -1.90
CA GLY A 118 -16.70 -2.20 -2.72
C GLY A 118 -17.54 -1.37 -3.68
N PHE A 119 -17.01 -0.22 -4.07
CA PHE A 119 -17.50 0.55 -5.23
C PHE A 119 -17.51 -0.31 -6.53
N TYR A 120 -16.95 -1.53 -6.47
CA TYR A 120 -16.67 -2.47 -7.56
C TYR A 120 -17.47 -3.80 -7.50
N GLY A 121 -18.47 -3.92 -6.62
CA GLY A 121 -19.38 -5.07 -6.59
C GLY A 121 -19.27 -5.97 -5.34
N PRO A 122 -19.85 -7.19 -5.38
CA PRO A 122 -19.92 -8.08 -4.22
C PRO A 122 -18.60 -8.77 -3.87
N GLU A 123 -17.56 -8.63 -4.71
CA GLU A 123 -16.24 -9.18 -4.41
C GLU A 123 -15.49 -8.26 -3.44
N VAL A 124 -14.95 -8.89 -2.39
CA VAL A 124 -14.27 -8.20 -1.30
C VAL A 124 -12.90 -7.72 -1.79
N CYS A 125 -12.82 -6.47 -2.28
CA CYS A 125 -11.54 -5.88 -2.65
C CYS A 125 -10.64 -5.73 -1.41
N GLN A 126 -9.63 -6.59 -1.31
CA GLN A 126 -8.69 -6.63 -0.19
C GLN A 126 -7.63 -5.51 -0.25
N LEU A 127 -7.24 -5.10 -1.46
CA LEU A 127 -6.36 -3.95 -1.70
C LEU A 127 -7.04 -2.99 -2.67
N MET A 128 -6.96 -1.69 -2.39
CA MET A 128 -7.50 -0.66 -3.29
C MET A 128 -6.55 0.52 -3.34
N LEU A 129 -6.21 0.98 -4.55
CA LEU A 129 -5.43 2.20 -4.75
C LEU A 129 -6.34 3.30 -5.32
N ARG A 130 -6.42 4.42 -4.61
CA ARG A 130 -7.22 5.59 -5.00
C ARG A 130 -6.33 6.82 -5.13
N ARG A 131 -6.48 7.58 -6.21
CA ARG A 131 -5.80 8.89 -6.34
C ARG A 131 -6.40 9.88 -5.35
N LEU A 132 -5.55 10.56 -4.58
CA LEU A 132 -5.97 11.57 -3.59
C LEU A 132 -6.28 12.93 -4.22
N SER A 133 -5.43 13.36 -5.16
CA SER A 133 -5.54 14.67 -5.80
C SER A 133 -5.17 14.57 -7.28
N SER A 134 -5.82 15.38 -8.10
CA SER A 134 -5.43 15.61 -9.49
C SER A 134 -4.19 16.52 -9.59
N SER A 135 -3.95 17.36 -8.58
CA SER A 135 -2.79 18.23 -8.52
C SER A 135 -1.53 17.45 -8.18
N LYS A 136 -0.44 17.73 -8.90
CA LYS A 136 0.88 17.20 -8.58
C LYS A 136 1.48 17.97 -7.40
N VAL A 137 2.06 17.23 -6.47
CA VAL A 137 2.96 17.71 -5.43
C VAL A 137 4.41 17.45 -5.86
N ALA A 138 5.37 17.79 -5.01
CA ALA A 138 6.77 17.45 -5.28
C ALA A 138 6.97 15.92 -5.38
N ALA A 139 7.81 15.47 -6.32
CA ALA A 139 8.24 14.08 -6.40
C ALA A 139 9.08 13.75 -5.16
N ALA A 140 8.55 12.86 -4.31
CA ALA A 140 9.13 12.63 -3.00
C ALA A 140 10.44 11.82 -3.08
N THR A 141 11.50 12.33 -2.45
CA THR A 141 12.69 11.56 -2.10
C THR A 141 12.60 11.02 -0.67
N ALA A 142 11.90 11.74 0.21
CA ALA A 142 11.54 11.34 1.55
C ALA A 142 10.08 11.69 1.83
N MET A 143 9.40 10.90 2.66
CA MET A 143 8.01 11.16 3.04
C MET A 143 7.78 10.69 4.47
N ALA A 144 7.02 11.47 5.23
CA ALA A 144 6.61 11.13 6.59
C ALA A 144 5.19 11.64 6.83
N VAL A 145 4.46 10.96 7.70
CA VAL A 145 3.09 11.33 8.10
C VAL A 145 3.06 11.50 9.60
N ASP A 146 2.52 12.63 10.05
CA ASP A 146 2.11 12.86 11.43
C ASP A 146 0.60 12.64 11.52
N MET A 147 0.22 11.45 12.02
CA MET A 147 -1.18 11.05 12.15
C MET A 147 -1.96 11.90 13.16
N GLN A 148 -1.30 12.44 14.18
CA GLN A 148 -1.98 13.22 15.23
C GLN A 148 -2.32 14.63 14.75
N ARG A 149 -1.45 15.21 13.92
CA ARG A 149 -1.64 16.56 13.37
C ARG A 149 -2.28 16.55 11.99
N HIS A 150 -2.53 15.37 11.43
CA HIS A 150 -2.98 15.17 10.06
C HIS A 150 -2.09 15.85 9.02
N LEU A 151 -0.77 15.72 9.18
CA LEU A 151 0.20 16.33 8.29
C LEU A 151 0.97 15.27 7.48
N ILE A 152 1.26 15.60 6.22
CA ILE A 152 2.13 14.83 5.34
C ILE A 152 3.30 15.71 4.94
N PHE A 153 4.51 15.32 5.34
CA PHE A 153 5.73 15.95 4.87
C PHE A 153 6.22 15.23 3.61
N VAL A 154 6.44 16.00 2.55
CA VAL A 154 6.97 15.56 1.26
C VAL A 154 8.32 16.25 1.05
N GLY A 155 9.40 15.53 1.35
CA GLY A 155 10.75 15.97 1.08
C GLY A 155 11.15 15.68 -0.36
N THR A 156 11.75 16.64 -1.04
CA THR A 156 12.25 16.49 -2.41
C THR A 156 13.71 16.92 -2.51
N ARG A 157 14.43 16.37 -3.50
CA ARG A 157 15.78 16.84 -3.87
C ARG A 157 15.72 17.98 -4.89
N ASN A 158 14.66 18.05 -5.69
CA ASN A 158 14.59 18.87 -6.90
C ASN A 158 13.53 19.99 -6.76
N GLY A 159 13.63 20.78 -5.69
CA GLY A 159 12.72 21.89 -5.42
C GLY A 159 12.42 22.05 -3.94
N ASP A 160 11.33 22.73 -3.63
CA ASP A 160 10.92 23.00 -2.25
C ASP A 160 10.20 21.79 -1.66
N SER A 161 10.57 21.44 -0.43
CA SER A 161 9.85 20.45 0.35
C SER A 161 8.50 21.02 0.79
N GLN A 162 7.48 20.16 0.81
CA GLN A 162 6.10 20.56 1.04
C GLN A 162 5.57 19.92 2.33
N LEU A 163 4.79 20.68 3.08
CA LEU A 163 4.03 20.17 4.21
C LEU A 163 2.54 20.33 3.88
N LEU A 164 1.83 19.22 3.83
CA LEU A 164 0.43 19.15 3.42
C LEU A 164 -0.42 18.80 4.63
N TRP A 165 -1.60 19.41 4.71
CA TRP A 165 -2.63 19.00 5.65
C TRP A 165 -3.63 18.08 4.94
N TYR A 166 -4.13 17.06 5.63
CA TYR A 166 -5.15 16.17 5.09
C TYR A 166 -6.34 16.05 6.03
N HIS A 167 -7.49 15.73 5.45
CA HIS A 167 -8.69 15.38 6.19
C HIS A 167 -9.08 13.95 5.86
N THR A 168 -9.46 13.19 6.88
CA THR A 168 -10.10 11.89 6.71
C THR A 168 -11.59 12.11 6.83
N ASP A 169 -12.33 11.90 5.75
CA ASP A 169 -13.79 11.79 5.82
C ASP A 169 -14.10 10.45 6.49
N THR A 170 -14.08 10.43 7.82
CA THR A 170 -14.69 9.34 8.58
C THR A 170 -16.19 9.47 8.35
N HIS A 171 -16.73 8.65 7.44
CA HIS A 171 -18.13 8.26 7.54
C HIS A 171 -18.29 7.49 8.85
N ASP A 172 -18.48 8.24 9.94
CA ASP A 172 -19.04 7.70 11.15
C ASP A 172 -20.42 7.18 10.76
N VAL A 173 -20.57 5.87 10.76
CA VAL A 173 -21.88 5.22 10.85
C VAL A 173 -22.38 5.48 12.26
N SER A 174 -22.76 6.71 12.54
CA SER A 174 -23.56 7.08 13.69
C SER A 174 -25.01 6.79 13.33
N GLY A 175 -25.51 5.67 13.85
CA GLY A 175 -26.89 5.46 14.30
C GLY A 175 -28.03 5.73 13.30
N ASN A 176 -28.65 4.64 12.86
CA ASN A 176 -30.04 4.34 13.26
C ASN A 176 -30.31 2.85 13.14
#